data_AF-A0A0Q0PVV6-F1
#
_entry.id   AF-A0A0Q0PVV6-F1
#
_cell.length_a   1.000
_cell.length_b   1.000
_cell.length_c   1.000
_cell.angle_alpha   90.00
_cell.angle_beta   90.00
_cell.angle_gamma   90.00
#
_symmetry.space_group_name_H-M   'P 1'
#
loop_
_entity.id
_entity.type
_entity.pdbx_description
1 polymer ?
#
loop_
_entity_poly.entity_id
_entity_poly.type
_entity_poly.pdbx_seq_one_letter_code
_entity_poly.pdbx_strand_id
1 'polypeptide(L)'
;MKEETMARYRVGDKYLSENEYKEHVSSNWEFGLFIIGAVITGIVMNKWLVEFGLIKEIRFALVIVTAIISGYLISKLSNIVRFIVGLSIIGFVLWAIFSFIWDVM
;
A
#
# COMPACT_ATOMS: atom_id res chain seq x y z
N MET A 1 -40.55 -7.44 6.22
CA MET A 1 -39.32 -6.69 5.90
C MET A 1 -38.72 -6.21 7.20
N LYS A 2 -37.71 -6.91 7.73
CA LYS A 2 -36.95 -6.41 8.89
C LYS A 2 -35.88 -5.48 8.33
N GLU A 3 -35.93 -4.20 8.71
CA GLU A 3 -34.75 -3.35 8.64
C GLU A 3 -33.74 -3.91 9.64
N GLU A 4 -32.87 -4.81 9.18
CA GLU A 4 -31.61 -5.03 9.89
C GLU A 4 -30.87 -3.71 9.84
N THR A 5 -30.67 -3.09 11.01
CA THR A 5 -29.79 -1.95 11.19
C THR A 5 -28.37 -2.38 10.81
N MET A 6 -28.04 -2.32 9.51
CA MET A 6 -26.70 -2.55 8.99
C MET A 6 -25.77 -1.57 9.69
N ALA A 7 -24.79 -2.11 10.43
CA ALA A 7 -23.82 -1.31 11.15
C ALA A 7 -23.13 -0.36 10.17
N ARG A 8 -23.29 0.95 10.38
CA ARG A 8 -22.64 1.98 9.56
C ARG A 8 -21.31 2.36 10.20
N TYR A 9 -20.26 2.38 9.41
CA TYR A 9 -18.91 2.76 9.84
C TYR A 9 -18.74 4.27 9.72
N ARG A 10 -18.39 4.94 10.81
CA ARG A 10 -18.08 6.38 10.78
C ARG A 10 -16.66 6.59 10.27
N VAL A 11 -16.50 7.32 9.17
CA VAL A 11 -15.20 7.75 8.62
C VAL A 11 -15.24 9.26 8.43
N GLY A 12 -14.51 9.97 9.31
CA GLY A 12 -14.58 11.43 9.41
C GLY A 12 -15.99 11.92 9.72
N ASP A 13 -16.54 12.75 8.83
CA ASP A 13 -17.88 13.33 8.94
C ASP A 13 -18.97 12.51 8.24
N LYS A 14 -18.63 11.35 7.64
CA LYS A 14 -19.56 10.50 6.90
C LYS A 14 -19.79 9.16 7.59
N TYR A 15 -20.99 8.62 7.43
CA TYR A 15 -21.35 7.25 7.83
C TYR A 15 -21.46 6.39 6.58
N LEU A 16 -20.57 5.42 6.44
CA LEU A 16 -20.48 4.51 5.31
C LEU A 16 -21.21 3.20 5.63
N SER A 17 -21.88 2.63 4.64
CA SER A 17 -22.27 1.23 4.67
C SER A 17 -21.03 0.32 4.65
N GLU A 18 -21.18 -0.96 4.99
CA GLU A 18 -20.06 -1.91 4.99
C GLU A 18 -19.34 -2.00 3.63
N ASN A 19 -20.10 -1.99 2.53
CA ASN A 19 -19.53 -2.07 1.18
C ASN A 19 -18.74 -0.79 0.84
N GLU A 20 -19.30 0.38 1.13
CA GLU A 20 -18.61 1.66 0.93
C GLU A 20 -17.37 1.77 1.81
N TYR A 21 -17.41 1.23 3.03
CA TYR A 21 -16.25 1.17 3.91
C TYR A 21 -15.16 0.28 3.34
N LYS A 22 -15.50 -0.92 2.83
CA LYS A 22 -14.54 -1.82 2.18
C LYS A 22 -13.89 -1.18 0.96
N GLU A 23 -14.67 -0.48 0.14
CA GLU A 23 -14.15 0.26 -1.02
C GLU A 23 -13.25 1.43 -0.59
N HIS A 24 -13.64 2.18 0.43
CA HIS A 24 -12.83 3.27 0.97
C HIS A 24 -11.48 2.76 1.50
N VAL A 25 -11.50 1.66 2.26
CA VAL A 25 -10.27 0.99 2.69
C VAL A 25 -9.50 0.50 1.48
N SER A 26 -10.15 -0.11 0.46
CA SER A 26 -9.55 -0.51 -0.85
C SER A 26 -8.70 0.60 -1.44
N SER A 27 -9.36 1.72 -1.70
CA SER A 27 -8.80 2.92 -2.31
C SER A 27 -7.62 3.47 -1.52
N ASN A 28 -7.71 3.50 -0.19
CA ASN A 28 -6.63 4.03 0.65
C ASN A 28 -5.33 3.23 0.53
N TRP A 29 -5.38 1.88 0.47
CA TRP A 29 -4.13 1.13 0.23
C TRP A 29 -3.65 1.27 -1.20
N GLU A 30 -4.55 1.27 -2.19
CA GLU A 30 -4.15 1.43 -3.59
C GLU A 30 -3.39 2.75 -3.76
N PHE A 31 -3.89 3.83 -3.17
CA PHE A 31 -3.21 5.11 -3.15
C PHE A 31 -1.89 5.08 -2.38
N GLY A 32 -1.86 4.50 -1.18
CA GLY A 32 -0.63 4.37 -0.39
C GLY A 32 0.46 3.59 -1.14
N LEU A 33 0.09 2.47 -1.77
CA LEU A 33 0.98 1.64 -2.57
C LEU A 33 1.42 2.32 -3.86
N PHE A 34 0.54 3.10 -4.50
CA PHE A 34 0.91 3.95 -5.63
C PHE A 34 2.03 4.91 -5.24
N ILE A 35 1.87 5.64 -4.13
CA ILE A 35 2.87 6.62 -3.68
C ILE A 35 4.20 5.92 -3.33
N ILE A 36 4.15 4.83 -2.56
CA ILE A 36 5.36 4.07 -2.18
C ILE A 36 6.07 3.56 -3.44
N GLY A 37 5.33 2.93 -4.36
CA GLY A 37 5.86 2.41 -5.61
C GLY A 37 6.50 3.49 -6.48
N ALA A 38 5.79 4.61 -6.66
CA ALA A 38 6.28 5.74 -7.45
C ALA A 38 7.55 6.35 -6.86
N VAL A 39 7.61 6.53 -5.54
CA VAL A 39 8.78 7.10 -4.85
C VAL A 39 9.99 6.16 -4.98
N ILE A 40 9.82 4.87 -4.69
CA ILE A 40 10.91 3.90 -4.77
C ILE A 40 11.44 3.81 -6.21
N THR A 41 10.56 3.65 -7.19
CA THR A 41 10.98 3.59 -8.59
C THR A 41 11.63 4.89 -9.04
N GLY A 42 11.10 6.05 -8.65
CA GLY A 42 11.68 7.34 -8.99
C GLY A 42 13.11 7.49 -8.45
N ILE A 43 13.35 7.08 -7.21
CA ILE A 43 14.70 7.09 -6.60
C ILE A 43 15.65 6.15 -7.35
N VAL A 44 15.21 4.90 -7.60
CA VAL A 44 16.03 3.90 -8.31
C VAL A 44 16.34 4.36 -9.73
N MET A 45 15.33 4.84 -10.46
CA MET A 45 15.49 5.30 -11.84
C MET A 45 16.37 6.54 -11.92
N ASN A 46 16.25 7.49 -10.99
CA ASN A 46 17.11 8.67 -10.98
C ASN A 46 18.57 8.30 -10.71
N LYS A 47 18.83 7.37 -9.78
CA LYS A 47 20.18 6.87 -9.51
C LYS A 47 20.79 6.22 -10.75
N TRP A 48 20.02 5.36 -11.43
CA TRP A 48 20.46 4.69 -12.63
C TRP A 48 20.70 5.67 -13.79
N LEU A 49 19.78 6.61 -14.03
CA LEU A 49 19.87 7.57 -15.13
C LEU A 49 20.93 8.65 -14.92
N VAL A 50 21.38 8.90 -13.69
CA VAL A 50 22.46 9.86 -13.41
C VAL A 50 23.77 9.46 -14.10
N GLU A 51 24.03 8.16 -14.23
CA GLU A 51 25.27 7.64 -14.83
C GLU A 51 25.35 7.87 -16.35
N PHE A 52 24.22 8.11 -17.01
CA PHE A 52 24.16 8.29 -18.46
C PHE A 52 24.42 9.73 -18.93
N GLY A 53 24.69 10.66 -18.02
CA GLY A 53 25.02 12.06 -18.38
C GLY A 53 23.89 12.81 -19.10
N LEU A 54 22.64 12.35 -18.94
CA LEU A 54 21.47 12.99 -19.56
C LEU A 54 21.26 14.43 -19.07
N ILE A 55 20.73 15.28 -19.94
CA ILE A 55 20.24 16.60 -19.54
C ILE A 55 19.13 16.48 -18.50
N LYS A 56 19.07 17.45 -17.58
CA LYS A 56 18.28 17.37 -16.35
C LYS A 56 16.79 17.18 -16.62
N GLU A 57 16.29 17.85 -17.65
CA GLU A 57 14.88 17.85 -18.06
C GLU A 57 14.44 16.48 -18.57
N ILE A 58 15.25 15.86 -19.44
CA ILE A 58 14.97 14.52 -19.97
C ILE A 58 15.04 13.48 -18.86
N ARG A 59 16.06 13.56 -18.00
CA ARG A 59 16.16 12.64 -16.86
C ARG A 59 14.95 12.76 -15.94
N PHE A 60 14.53 13.98 -15.63
CA PHE A 60 13.36 14.22 -14.79
C PHE A 60 12.09 13.65 -15.44
N ALA A 61 11.86 13.90 -16.73
CA ALA A 61 10.70 13.37 -17.44
C ALA A 61 10.66 11.83 -17.39
N LEU A 62 11.79 11.16 -17.65
CA LEU A 62 11.89 9.70 -17.58
C LEU A 62 11.61 9.17 -16.18
N VAL A 63 12.15 9.81 -15.14
CA VAL A 63 11.92 9.45 -13.74
C VAL A 63 10.43 9.57 -13.39
N ILE A 64 9.78 10.67 -13.76
CA ILE A 64 8.36 10.88 -13.46
C ILE A 64 7.48 9.87 -14.19
N VAL A 65 7.71 9.66 -15.49
CA VAL A 65 6.90 8.72 -16.30
C VAL A 65 7.02 7.30 -15.74
N THR A 66 8.24 6.85 -15.46
CA THR A 66 8.47 5.50 -14.91
C THR A 66 7.89 5.35 -13.50
N ALA A 67 8.02 6.36 -12.64
CA ALA A 67 7.44 6.37 -11.30
C ALA A 67 5.90 6.28 -11.32
N ILE A 68 5.23 7.02 -12.20
CA ILE A 68 3.76 6.97 -12.31
C ILE A 68 3.32 5.59 -12.79
N ILE A 69 3.98 5.04 -13.82
CA ILE A 69 3.65 3.73 -14.38
C ILE A 69 3.85 2.64 -13.33
N SER A 70 4.98 2.63 -12.62
CA SER A 70 5.27 1.62 -11.62
C SER A 70 4.36 1.72 -10.41
N GLY A 71 4.09 2.94 -9.92
CA GLY A 71 3.13 3.17 -8.84
C GLY A 71 1.76 2.62 -9.19
N TYR A 72 1.28 2.86 -10.42
CA TYR A 72 -0.01 2.33 -10.88
C TYR A 72 -0.02 0.80 -10.99
N LEU A 73 1.07 0.19 -11.45
CA LEU A 73 1.18 -1.27 -11.50
C LEU A 73 1.17 -1.89 -10.09
N ILE A 74 1.89 -1.28 -9.15
CA ILE A 74 1.96 -1.74 -7.76
C ILE A 74 0.60 -1.56 -7.06
N SER A 75 -0.12 -0.47 -7.32
CA SER A 75 -1.45 -0.26 -6.75
C SER A 75 -2.45 -1.32 -7.22
N LYS A 76 -2.36 -1.81 -8.46
CA LYS A 76 -3.18 -2.95 -8.93
C LYS A 76 -2.89 -4.26 -8.20
N LEU A 77 -1.70 -4.40 -7.63
CA LEU A 77 -1.33 -5.54 -6.80
C LEU A 77 -1.72 -5.37 -5.32
N SER A 78 -2.48 -4.33 -4.98
CA SER A 78 -2.86 -4.01 -3.59
C SER A 78 -3.47 -5.19 -2.84
N ASN A 79 -4.30 -6.00 -3.49
CA ASN A 79 -4.90 -7.19 -2.88
C ASN A 79 -3.86 -8.22 -2.45
N ILE A 80 -2.84 -8.46 -3.28
CA ILE A 80 -1.74 -9.39 -2.97
C ILE A 80 -0.90 -8.82 -1.84
N VAL A 81 -0.57 -7.52 -1.89
CA VAL A 81 0.24 -6.87 -0.85
C VAL A 81 -0.47 -6.90 0.50
N ARG A 82 -1.78 -6.60 0.53
CA ARG A 82 -2.59 -6.71 1.76
C ARG A 82 -2.59 -8.11 2.33
N PHE A 83 -2.71 -9.13 1.47
CA PHE A 83 -2.68 -10.52 1.89
C PHE A 83 -1.34 -10.87 2.53
N ILE A 84 -0.22 -10.50 1.90
CA ILE A 84 1.13 -10.74 2.44
C ILE A 84 1.33 -9.99 3.76
N VAL A 85 0.95 -8.71 3.84
CA VAL A 85 1.07 -7.93 5.08
C VAL A 85 0.24 -8.56 6.21
N GLY A 86 -0.99 -9.00 5.91
CA GLY A 86 -1.82 -9.71 6.89
C GLY A 86 -1.15 -11.00 7.39
N LEU A 87 -0.56 -11.78 6.48
CA LEU A 87 0.16 -13.01 6.81
C LEU A 87 1.42 -12.72 7.64
N SER A 88 2.17 -11.67 7.31
CA SER A 88 3.34 -11.23 8.06
C SER A 88 3.00 -10.82 9.49
N ILE A 89 1.88 -10.11 9.70
CA ILE A 89 1.42 -9.72 11.04
C ILE A 89 1.08 -10.97 11.86
N ILE A 90 0.34 -11.92 11.28
CA ILE A 90 0.01 -13.19 11.96
C ILE A 90 1.28 -13.96 12.32
N GLY A 91 2.22 -14.09 11.40
CA GLY A 91 3.50 -14.75 11.64
C GLY A 91 4.32 -14.07 12.74
N PHE A 92 4.34 -12.74 12.76
CA PHE A 92 5.02 -11.96 13.80
C PHE A 92 4.40 -12.18 15.18
N VAL A 93 3.07 -12.21 15.28
CA VAL A 93 2.36 -12.50 16.53
C VAL A 93 2.69 -13.90 17.04
N LEU A 94 2.65 -14.92 16.17
CA LEU A 94 3.00 -16.29 16.54
C LEU A 94 4.45 -16.40 17.02
N TRP A 95 5.37 -15.76 16.32
CA TRP A 95 6.77 -15.69 16.73
C TRP A 95 6.93 -15.03 18.10
N ALA A 96 6.28 -13.89 18.32
CA ALA A 96 6.34 -13.17 19.60
C ALA A 96 5.78 -14.02 20.77
N ILE A 97 4.68 -14.74 20.56
CA ILE A 97 4.11 -15.66 21.55
C ILE A 97 5.09 -16.80 21.83
N PHE A 98 5.67 -17.41 20.80
CA PHE A 98 6.63 -18.50 20.95
C PHE A 98 7.88 -18.04 21.73
N SER A 99 8.45 -16.89 21.37
CA SER A 99 9.56 -16.28 22.09
C SER A 99 9.20 -16.01 23.56
N PHE A 100 8.03 -15.45 23.83
CA PHE A 100 7.59 -15.20 25.21
C PHE A 100 7.45 -16.48 26.03
N ILE A 101 6.87 -17.54 25.45
CA ILE A 101 6.75 -18.84 26.13
C ILE A 101 8.13 -19.42 26.43
N TRP A 102 9.07 -19.32 25.48
CA TRP A 102 10.42 -19.86 25.63
C TRP A 102 11.29 -19.04 26.61
N ASP A 103 11.06 -17.73 26.72
CA ASP A 103 11.79 -16.86 27.63
C ASP A 103 11.25 -16.93 29.08
N VAL A 104 9.96 -17.27 29.26
CA VAL A 104 9.31 -17.39 30.58
C VAL A 104 9.49 -18.77 31.22
N MET A 105 9.70 -19.81 30.41
CA MET A 105 9.90 -21.19 30.84
C MET A 105 11.39 -21.51 31.01
#